data_AF-A0A2Z4L6D8-F1
#
_entry.id   AF-A0A2Z4L6D8-F1
#
_cell.length_a   1.000
_cell.length_b   1.000
_cell.length_c   1.000
_cell.angle_alpha   90.00
_cell.angle_beta   90.00
_cell.angle_gamma   90.00
#
_symmetry.space_group_name_H-M   'P 1'
#
loop_
_entity.id
_entity.type
_entity.pdbx_description
1 polymer ?
#
loop_
_entity_poly.entity_id
_entity_poly.type
_entity_poly.pdbx_seq_one_letter_code
_entity_poly.pdbx_strand_id
1 'polypeptide(L)' 'MLLVRCFSCGKVISASYDEFKERTQKGEDPGDVLDDLGIHKYCCRRMFISHIDVW' A
#
# COMPACT_ATOMS: atom_id res chain seq x y z
N MET A 1 -7.09 -6.56 7.16
CA MET A 1 -5.73 -7.02 7.58
C MET A 1 -4.79 -7.07 6.37
N LEU A 2 -3.68 -6.32 6.39
CA LEU A 2 -2.67 -6.36 5.31
C LEU A 2 -1.47 -7.24 5.67
N LEU A 3 -0.87 -7.87 4.67
CA LEU A 3 0.33 -8.68 4.79
C LEU A 3 1.49 -7.87 5.39
N VAL A 4 2.22 -8.46 6.35
CA VAL A 4 3.33 -7.77 7.04
C VAL A 4 4.45 -7.37 6.06
N ARG A 5 4.69 -8.18 5.03
CA ARG A 5 5.73 -7.99 4.00
C ARG A 5 5.20 -8.28 2.61
N CYS A 6 5.82 -7.70 1.59
CA CYS A 6 5.53 -8.02 0.19
C CYS A 6 6.09 -9.40 -0.19
N PHE A 7 5.29 -10.19 -0.92
CA PHE A 7 5.67 -11.53 -1.38
C PHE A 7 6.89 -11.57 -2.30
N SER A 8 7.14 -10.52 -3.08
CA SER A 8 8.26 -10.50 -4.03
C SER A 8 9.48 -9.76 -3.48
N CYS A 9 9.28 -8.56 -2.93
CA CYS A 9 10.38 -7.69 -2.50
C CYS A 9 10.79 -7.90 -1.03
N GLY A 10 9.97 -8.56 -0.21
CA GLY A 10 10.21 -8.75 1.23
C GLY A 10 10.18 -7.45 2.06
N LYS A 11 9.94 -6.28 1.43
CA LYS A 11 9.80 -4.98 2.11
C LYS A 11 8.62 -5.03 3.07
N VAL A 12 8.77 -4.44 4.25
CA VAL A 12 7.69 -4.25 5.23
C VAL A 12 6.72 -3.21 4.67
N ILE A 13 5.44 -3.55 4.58
CA ILE A 13 4.38 -2.71 3.98
C ILE A 13 3.16 -2.52 4.88
N SER A 14 3.05 -3.30 5.97
CA SER A 14 1.94 -3.19 6.92
C SER A 14 1.83 -1.82 7.57
N ALA A 15 2.95 -1.26 8.03
CA ALA A 15 2.96 0.04 8.71
C ALA A 15 2.51 1.21 7.80
N SER A 16 2.70 1.10 6.49
CA SER A 16 2.33 2.14 5.52
C SER A 16 0.89 2.00 5.01
N TYR A 17 0.17 0.93 5.39
CA TYR A 17 -1.17 0.67 4.86
C TYR A 17 -2.26 1.53 5.47
N ASP A 18 -2.22 1.76 6.79
CA ASP A 18 -3.20 2.63 7.44
C ASP A 18 -3.16 4.05 6.87
N GLU A 19 -1.96 4.58 6.64
CA GLU A 19 -1.77 5.89 6.04
C GLU A 19 -2.22 5.94 4.57
N PHE A 20 -1.90 4.89 3.79
CA PHE A 20 -2.40 4.75 2.42
C PHE A 20 -3.94 4.73 2.38
N LYS A 21 -4.58 4.00 3.29
CA LYS A 21 -6.04 3.88 3.38
C LYS A 21 -6.68 5.21 3.75
N GLU A 22 -6.14 5.92 4.74
CA GLU A 22 -6.68 7.22 5.16
C GLU A 22 -6.59 8.26 4.03
N ARG A 23 -5.44 8.35 3.35
CA ARG A 23 -5.23 9.29 2.23
C ARG A 23 -6.08 8.94 1.01
N THR A 24 -6.21 7.65 0.68
CA THR A 24 -7.10 7.20 -0.39
C THR A 24 -8.57 7.49 -0.08
N GLN A 25 -9.00 7.36 1.18
CA GLN A 25 -10.35 7.74 1.62
C GLN A 25 -10.61 9.25 1.59
N LYS A 26 -9.57 10.07 1.77
CA LYS A 26 -9.62 11.53 1.58
C LYS A 26 -9.74 11.94 0.12
N GLY A 27 -9.60 11.00 -0.83
CA GLY A 27 -9.73 11.24 -2.27
C GLY A 27 -8.42 11.62 -2.96
N GLU A 28 -7.28 11.39 -2.32
CA GLU A 28 -5.97 11.52 -2.97
C GLU A 28 -5.74 10.38 -3.97
N ASP A 29 -4.99 10.66 -5.05
CA ASP A 29 -4.66 9.64 -6.04
C ASP A 29 -3.76 8.55 -5.41
N PRO A 30 -4.14 7.27 -5.52
CA PRO A 30 -3.38 6.19 -4.89
C PRO A 30 -1.96 6.07 -5.45
N GLY A 31 -1.70 6.53 -6.68
CA GLY A 31 -0.36 6.58 -7.27
C GLY A 31 0.53 7.58 -6.52
N ASP A 32 0.07 8.82 -6.35
CA ASP A 32 0.79 9.88 -5.66
C ASP A 32 1.04 9.53 -4.18
N VAL A 33 0.05 8.93 -3.51
CA VAL A 33 0.19 8.46 -2.13
C VAL A 33 1.27 7.38 -2.01
N LEU A 34 1.33 6.44 -2.96
CA LEU A 34 2.35 5.38 -2.97
C LEU A 34 3.75 5.93 -3.27
N ASP A 35 3.86 7.02 -4.03
CA ASP A 35 5.12 7.73 -4.26
C ASP A 35 5.59 8.50 -3.03
N ASP A 36 4.68 9.19 -2.33
CA ASP A 36 4.98 9.90 -1.08
C ASP A 36 5.43 8.93 0.04
N LEU A 37 4.82 7.74 0.11
CA LEU A 37 5.21 6.67 1.03
C LEU A 37 6.54 5.96 0.64
N GLY A 38 7.20 6.38 -0.45
CA GLY A 38 8.49 5.83 -0.89
C GLY A 38 8.38 4.38 -1.41
N ILE A 39 7.23 4.01 -1.98
CA ILE A 39 6.97 2.66 -2.51
C ILE A 39 7.13 2.69 -4.03
N HIS A 40 8.35 2.78 -4.54
CA HIS A 40 8.57 2.89 -6.00
C HIS A 40 8.47 1.56 -6.77
N LYS A 41 8.63 0.42 -6.09
CA LYS A 41 8.62 -0.89 -6.76
C LYS A 41 7.19 -1.36 -7.04
N TYR A 42 6.92 -1.67 -8.32
CA TYR A 42 5.62 -2.19 -8.78
C TYR A 42 5.15 -3.42 -7.99
N CYS A 43 6.08 -4.31 -7.60
CA CYS A 43 5.75 -5.52 -6.85
C CYS A 43 5.19 -5.22 -5.45
N CYS A 44 5.68 -4.16 -4.81
CA CYS A 44 5.17 -3.72 -3.52
C CYS A 44 3.88 -2.88 -3.70
N ARG A 45 3.73 -2.10 -4.79
CA ARG A 45 2.50 -1.33 -5.12
C ARG A 45 1.27 -2.20 -5.40
N ARG A 46 1.45 -3.31 -6.12
CA ARG A 46 0.36 -4.26 -6.42
C ARG A 46 -0.35 -4.74 -5.16
N MET A 47 0.37 -4.84 -4.04
CA MET A 47 -0.19 -5.26 -2.76
C MET A 47 -1.16 -4.23 -2.17
N PHE A 48 -1.02 -2.93 -2.47
CA PHE A 48 -1.95 -1.91 -2.00
C PHE A 48 -3.19 -1.83 -2.91
N ILE A 49 -2.97 -1.85 -4.22
CA ILE A 49 -4.05 -1.67 -5.21
C ILE A 49 -4.99 -2.89 -5.26
N SER A 50 -4.44 -4.10 -5.15
CA SER A 50 -5.23 -5.35 -5.22
C SER A 50 -5.68 -5.86 -3.85
N HIS A 51 -5.43 -5.11 -2.77
CA HIS A 51 -5.88 -5.53 -1.45
C HIS A 51 -7.35 -5.20 -1.26
N ILE A 52 -8.11 -6.20 -0.86
CA ILE A 52 -9.52 -6.09 -0.49
C ILE A 52 -9.60 -6.59 0.95
N ASP A 53 -10.07 -5.73 1.85
CA ASP A 53 -10.37 -6.14 3.22
C ASP A 53 -11.73 -6.85 3.21
N VAL A 54 -11.70 -8.19 3.24
CA VAL A 54 -12.90 -9.06 3.19
C VAL A 54 -13.32 -9.52 4.60
N TRP A 55 -12.82 -8.87 5.64
CA TRP A 55 -13.09 -9.18 7.04
C TRP A 55 -13.65 -7.98 7.79
#